data_AF-A0A351HE03-F1
#
_entry.id   AF-A0A351HE03-F1
#
_cell.length_a   1.000
_cell.length_b   1.000
_cell.length_c   1.000
_cell.angle_alpha   90.00
_cell.angle_beta   90.00
_cell.angle_gamma   90.00
#
_symmetry.space_group_name_H-M   'P 1'
#
loop_
_entity.id
_entity.type
_entity.pdbx_description
1 polymer ?
#
loop_
_entity_poly.entity_id
_entity_poly.type
_entity_poly.pdbx_seq_one_letter_code
_entity_poly.pdbx_strand_id
1 'polypeptide(L)'
;MENAPYQKLLTKTHLLIGAVLTLLVFILMSYLLRPFTFSQDPLIAQAQACFTAVPITAVFWFAYHMFMVVLIDQKKQKKAA
;
A
#
# COMPACT_ATOMS: atom_id res chain seq x y z
N MET A 1 -21.27 7.71 10.13
CA MET A 1 -20.86 6.34 9.73
C MET A 1 -19.86 5.84 10.76
N GLU A 2 -20.33 5.03 11.71
CA GLU A 2 -19.52 4.54 12.82
C GLU A 2 -18.68 3.34 12.36
N ASN A 3 -17.58 3.60 11.64
CA ASN A 3 -16.58 2.60 11.24
C ASN A 3 -15.59 2.24 12.38
N ALA A 4 -15.96 2.53 13.63
CA ALA A 4 -15.08 2.58 14.79
C ALA A 4 -14.50 1.23 15.31
N PRO A 5 -15.12 0.04 15.13
CA PRO A 5 -14.58 -1.17 15.75
C PRO A 5 -13.32 -1.72 15.05
N TYR A 6 -13.21 -1.54 13.73
CA TYR A 6 -12.07 -2.06 12.94
C TYR A 6 -10.81 -1.20 13.06
N GLN A 7 -10.94 0.12 13.22
CA GLN A 7 -9.79 0.99 13.52
C GLN A 7 -9.10 0.61 14.83
N LYS A 8 -9.84 0.04 15.79
CA LYS A 8 -9.31 -0.41 17.08
C LYS A 8 -8.49 -1.70 16.98
N LEU A 9 -8.59 -2.46 15.88
CA LEU A 9 -7.79 -3.66 15.64
C LEU A 9 -6.39 -3.35 15.07
N LEU A 10 -6.24 -2.26 14.32
CA LEU A 10 -4.96 -1.88 13.73
C LEU A 10 -4.06 -1.26 14.79
N THR A 11 -3.19 -2.10 15.38
CA THR A 11 -2.13 -1.64 16.27
C THR A 11 -1.19 -0.68 15.51
N LYS A 12 -0.66 0.34 16.20
CA LYS A 12 0.27 1.34 15.61
C LYS A 12 1.43 0.70 14.81
N THR A 13 1.87 -0.48 15.22
CA THR A 13 2.89 -1.29 14.53
C THR A 13 2.49 -1.67 13.10
N HIS A 14 1.25 -2.05 12.86
CA HIS A 14 0.78 -2.47 11.53
C HIS A 14 0.66 -1.32 10.56
N LEU A 15 0.31 -0.13 11.07
CA LEU A 15 0.32 1.11 10.31
C LEU A 15 1.75 1.48 9.89
N LEU A 16 2.72 1.34 10.80
CA LEU A 16 4.11 1.65 10.54
C LEU A 16 4.74 0.67 9.52
N ILE A 17 4.48 -0.64 9.67
CA ILE A 17 4.87 -1.65 8.69
C ILE A 17 4.22 -1.37 7.32
N GLY A 18 2.92 -1.05 7.32
CA GLY A 18 2.20 -0.68 6.12
C GLY A 18 2.84 0.51 5.42
N ALA A 19 3.25 1.54 6.18
CA ALA A 19 3.83 2.78 5.65
C ALA A 19 5.19 2.52 4.99
N VAL A 20 6.05 1.75 5.66
CA VAL A 20 7.33 1.34 5.11
C VAL A 20 7.13 0.51 3.84
N LEU A 21 6.17 -0.43 3.86
CA LEU A 21 5.90 -1.31 2.72
C LEU A 21 5.33 -0.54 1.53
N THR A 22 4.41 0.41 1.75
CA THR A 22 3.94 1.31 0.68
C THR A 22 5.05 2.15 0.08
N LEU A 23 5.97 2.65 0.91
CA LEU A 23 7.07 3.47 0.43
C LEU A 23 8.02 2.64 -0.45
N LEU A 24 8.28 1.39 -0.08
CA LEU A 24 9.03 0.45 -0.92
C LEU A 24 8.31 0.15 -2.24
N VAL A 25 6.99 -0.08 -2.21
CA VAL A 25 6.18 -0.29 -3.42
C VAL A 25 6.22 0.95 -4.32
N PHE A 26 6.14 2.14 -3.76
CA PHE A 26 6.23 3.39 -4.53
C PHE A 26 7.58 3.51 -5.26
N ILE A 27 8.70 3.28 -4.55
CA ILE A 27 10.04 3.33 -5.14
C ILE A 27 10.18 2.28 -6.24
N LEU A 28 9.74 1.04 -5.96
CA LEU A 28 9.79 -0.07 -6.91
C LEU A 28 9.00 0.26 -8.18
N MET A 29 7.76 0.71 -8.04
CA MET A 29 6.90 1.04 -9.18
C MET A 29 7.45 2.25 -9.95
N SER A 30 7.96 3.27 -9.26
CA SER A 30 8.56 4.44 -9.90
C SER A 30 9.80 4.11 -10.73
N TYR A 31 10.51 3.02 -10.40
CA TYR A 31 11.62 2.51 -11.19
C TYR A 31 11.13 1.62 -12.34
N LEU A 32 10.19 0.71 -12.06
CA LEU A 32 9.70 -0.28 -13.02
C LEU A 32 8.81 0.30 -14.13
N LEU A 33 8.15 1.43 -13.86
CA LEU A 33 7.28 2.13 -14.81
C LEU A 33 8.05 3.04 -15.78
N ARG A 34 9.32 3.37 -15.49
CA ARG A 34 10.14 4.25 -16.35
C ARG A 34 10.13 3.86 -17.85
N PRO A 35 10.32 2.59 -18.26
CA PRO A 35 10.31 2.23 -19.68
C PRO A 35 8.94 2.33 -20.37
N PHE A 36 7.85 2.45 -19.60
CA PHE A 36 6.49 2.56 -20.14
C PHE A 36 6.02 4.01 -20.30
N THR A 37 6.93 4.97 -20.10
CA THR A 37 6.61 6.40 -20.21
C THR A 37 6.79 6.90 -21.64
N PHE A 38 6.08 7.99 -21.96
CA PHE A 38 5.97 8.47 -23.34
C PHE A 38 7.12 9.41 -23.75
N SER A 39 7.95 9.84 -22.80
CA SER A 39 9.05 10.78 -23.05
C SER A 39 10.39 10.07 -23.24
N GLN A 40 11.19 10.55 -24.19
CA GLN A 40 12.58 10.12 -24.35
C GLN A 40 13.55 10.85 -23.40
N ASP A 41 13.11 11.94 -22.80
CA ASP A 41 13.91 12.65 -21.78
C ASP A 41 13.85 11.88 -20.45
N PRO A 42 14.99 11.47 -19.88
CA PRO A 42 15.04 10.67 -18.66
C PRO A 42 14.41 11.36 -17.43
N LEU A 43 14.44 12.69 -17.35
CA LEU A 43 13.84 13.43 -16.23
C LEU A 43 12.31 13.44 -16.32
N ILE A 44 11.79 13.67 -17.53
CA ILE A 44 10.34 13.69 -17.79
C ILE A 44 9.76 12.27 -17.67
N ALA A 45 10.49 11.26 -18.17
CA ALA A 45 10.15 9.86 -18.01
C ALA A 45 10.07 9.46 -16.52
N GLN A 46 11.04 9.89 -15.70
CA GLN A 46 11.00 9.61 -14.26
C GLN A 46 9.82 10.30 -13.58
N ALA A 47 9.53 11.56 -13.93
CA ALA A 47 8.40 12.29 -13.37
C ALA A 47 7.07 11.59 -13.69
N GLN A 48 6.86 11.20 -14.95
CA GLN A 48 5.67 10.46 -15.38
C GLN A 48 5.53 9.12 -14.64
N ALA A 49 6.62 8.35 -14.53
CA ALA A 49 6.63 7.08 -13.80
C ALA A 49 6.26 7.27 -12.32
N CYS A 50 6.76 8.31 -11.66
CA CYS A 50 6.38 8.66 -10.29
C CYS A 50 4.87 8.98 -10.18
N PHE A 51 4.32 9.78 -11.10
CA PHE A 51 2.88 10.09 -11.11
C PHE A 51 2.02 8.84 -11.30
N THR A 52 2.43 7.92 -12.17
CA THR A 52 1.73 6.63 -12.38
C THR A 52 1.87 5.68 -11.20
N ALA A 53 2.98 5.74 -10.46
CA ALA A 53 3.19 4.91 -9.27
C ALA A 53 2.29 5.29 -8.08
N VAL A 54 1.81 6.54 -8.00
CA VAL A 54 0.93 7.02 -6.93
C VAL A 54 -0.36 6.19 -6.80
N PRO A 55 -1.22 6.06 -7.84
CA PRO A 55 -2.46 5.28 -7.73
C PRO A 55 -2.21 3.80 -7.44
N ILE A 56 -1.14 3.21 -8.00
CA ILE A 56 -0.76 1.81 -7.72
C ILE A 56 -0.41 1.63 -6.25
N THR A 57 0.38 2.56 -5.70
CA THR A 57 0.76 2.56 -4.29
C THR A 57 -0.46 2.77 -3.39
N ALA A 58 -1.39 3.63 -3.78
CA ALA A 58 -2.63 3.84 -3.03
C ALA A 58 -3.49 2.57 -2.98
N VAL A 59 -3.65 1.87 -4.10
CA VAL A 59 -4.36 0.58 -4.14
C VAL A 59 -3.66 -0.45 -3.24
N PHE A 60 -2.33 -0.52 -3.29
CA PHE A 60 -1.55 -1.39 -2.43
C PHE A 60 -1.76 -1.09 -0.94
N TRP A 61 -1.77 0.19 -0.54
CA TRP A 61 -2.07 0.61 0.84
C TRP A 61 -3.41 0.07 1.31
N PHE A 62 -4.47 0.27 0.53
CA PHE A 62 -5.80 -0.21 0.87
C PHE A 62 -5.86 -1.73 0.96
N ALA A 63 -5.25 -2.44 0.00
CA ALA A 63 -5.18 -3.89 -0.01
C ALA A 63 -4.46 -4.44 1.23
N TYR A 64 -3.32 -3.85 1.60
CA TYR A 64 -2.59 -4.21 2.81
C TYR A 64 -3.45 -4.05 4.07
N HIS A 65 -4.15 -2.92 4.22
CA HIS A 65 -5.00 -2.68 5.38
C HIS A 65 -6.18 -3.66 5.46
N MET A 66 -6.82 -3.97 4.34
CA MET A 66 -7.90 -4.96 4.29
C MET A 66 -7.40 -6.37 4.61
N PHE A 67 -6.24 -6.75 4.05
CA PHE A 67 -5.62 -8.04 4.35
C PHE A 67 -5.31 -8.20 5.84
N MET A 68 -4.74 -7.17 6.47
CA MET A 68 -4.43 -7.19 7.90
C MET A 68 -5.69 -7.28 8.76
N VAL A 69 -6.77 -6.60 8.38
CA VAL A 69 -8.06 -6.71 9.07
C VAL A 69 -8.56 -8.16 9.05
N VAL A 70 -8.56 -8.81 7.87
CA VAL A 70 -9.00 -10.21 7.73
C VAL A 70 -8.10 -11.16 8.51
N LEU A 71 -6.79 -10.99 8.48
CA LEU A 71 -5.85 -11.82 9.25
C LEU A 71 -6.08 -11.74 10.75
N ILE A 72 -6.35 -10.54 11.28
CA ILE A 72 -6.64 -10.37 12.70
C ILE A 72 -7.96 -11.05 13.06
N ASP A 73 -8.97 -10.94 12.20
CA ASP A 73 -10.25 -11.61 12.41
C ASP A 73 -10.11 -13.14 12.43
N GLN A 74 -9.41 -13.73 11.45
CA GLN A 74 -9.12 -15.16 11.40
C GLN A 74 -8.33 -15.64 12.64
N LYS A 75 -7.34 -14.86 13.09
CA LYS A 75 -6.58 -15.18 14.32
C LYS A 75 -7.46 -15.20 15.56
N LYS A 76 -8.43 -14.29 15.67
CA LYS A 76 -9.38 -14.26 16.78
C LYS A 76 -10.31 -15.48 16.76
N GLN A 77 -10.87 -15.81 15.60
CA GLN A 77 -11.73 -16.98 15.44
C GLN A 77 -10.99 -18.28 15.78
N LYS A 78 -9.73 -18.44 15.30
CA LYS A 78 -8.90 -19.61 15.60
C LYS A 78 -8.54 -19.76 17.08
N LYS A 79 -8.52 -18.67 17.86
CA LYS A 79 -8.24 -18.70 19.30
C LYS A 79 -9.50 -19.04 20.13
N ALA A 80 -10.69 -18.84 19.57
CA ALA A 80 -11.96 -19.12 20.22
C ALA A 80 -12.49 -20.54 19.95
N ALA A 81 -11.91 -21.24 18.97
CA ALA A 81 -12.11 -22.66 18.67
C ALA A 81 -11.07 -23.51 19.40
#